data_AF-A0A816XKJ9-F1
#
_entry.id   AF-A0A816XKJ9-F1
#
_cell.length_a   1.000
_cell.length_b   1.000
_cell.length_c   1.000
_cell.angle_alpha   90.00
_cell.angle_beta   90.00
_cell.angle_gamma   90.00
#
_symmetry.space_group_name_H-M   'P 1'
#
loop_
_entity.id
_entity.type
_entity.pdbx_description
1 polymer ?
#
loop_
_entity_poly.entity_id
_entity_poly.type
_entity_poly.pdbx_seq_one_letter_code
_entity_poly.pdbx_strand_id
1 'polypeptide(L)'
;MSDYASPEKSPFTIFCEYSALKHSTIQLAHSFDTKLQELRHFNRKTTTSKDELRASIRCIGRCIDSFEESFTEHAVVIDGKVDRPVVNFSEDLTNDQLRSNAKLLLKYFKKRTLRYFYDAFFPDPLDLHIDAVPKCDFIRSHLENFESLIDRVMMEAYACKTSSEDE
;
A
#
# COMPACT_ATOMS: atom_id res chain seq x y z
N MET A 1 -2.06 -22.16 -43.41
CA MET A 1 -1.75 -21.63 -42.07
C MET A 1 -1.27 -20.21 -42.29
N SER A 2 -2.12 -19.23 -41.96
CA SER A 2 -1.81 -17.82 -42.18
C SER A 2 -1.26 -17.26 -40.88
N ASP A 3 0.01 -16.86 -40.89
CA ASP A 3 0.62 -16.12 -39.81
C ASP A 3 -0.07 -14.76 -39.69
N TYR A 4 -0.98 -14.64 -38.72
CA TYR A 4 -1.49 -13.34 -38.28
C TYR A 4 -0.39 -12.67 -37.46
N ALA A 5 0.50 -11.95 -38.14
CA ALA A 5 1.32 -10.95 -37.50
C ALA A 5 0.38 -9.92 -36.86
N SER A 6 0.36 -9.84 -35.54
CA SER A 6 -0.33 -8.75 -34.84
C SER A 6 0.23 -7.42 -35.36
N PRO A 7 -0.62 -6.44 -35.72
CA PRO A 7 -0.12 -5.14 -36.16
C PRO A 7 0.68 -4.52 -35.00
N GLU A 8 1.96 -4.21 -35.25
CA GLU A 8 2.79 -3.47 -34.31
C GLU A 8 2.07 -2.15 -33.95
N LYS A 9 1.90 -1.89 -32.65
CA LYS A 9 1.24 -0.68 -32.17
C LYS A 9 2.03 0.55 -32.63
N SER A 10 1.33 1.57 -33.13
CA SER A 10 1.95 2.85 -33.49
C SER A 10 2.64 3.48 -32.26
N PRO A 11 3.82 4.12 -32.43
CA PRO A 11 4.50 4.85 -31.36
C PRO A 11 3.61 5.88 -30.65
N PHE A 12 2.68 6.51 -31.38
CA PHE A 12 1.71 7.44 -30.81
C PHE A 12 0.73 6.74 -29.85
N THR A 13 0.24 5.56 -30.24
CA THR A 13 -0.66 4.75 -29.41
C THR A 13 0.06 4.30 -28.12
N ILE A 14 1.31 3.85 -28.22
CA ILE A 14 2.12 3.43 -27.07
C ILE A 14 2.32 4.61 -26.10
N PHE A 15 2.62 5.79 -26.62
CA PHE A 15 2.77 7.00 -25.81
C PHE A 15 1.46 7.39 -25.09
N CYS A 16 0.33 7.34 -25.79
CA CYS A 16 -0.98 7.63 -25.19
C CYS A 16 -1.36 6.63 -24.10
N GLU A 17 -1.17 5.33 -24.33
CA GLU A 17 -1.41 4.27 -23.33
C GLU A 17 -0.55 4.46 -22.09
N TYR A 18 0.76 4.74 -22.27
CA TYR A 18 1.67 5.02 -21.16
C TYR A 18 1.26 6.26 -20.36
N SER A 19 0.94 7.36 -21.05
CA SER A 19 0.49 8.59 -20.38
C SER A 19 -0.77 8.35 -19.54
N ALA A 20 -1.73 7.58 -20.08
CA ALA A 20 -2.93 7.20 -19.34
C ALA A 20 -2.62 6.30 -18.12
N LEU A 21 -1.70 5.34 -18.26
CA LEU A 21 -1.26 4.49 -17.15
C LEU A 21 -0.57 5.29 -16.04
N LYS A 22 0.33 6.20 -16.40
CA LYS A 22 1.01 7.07 -15.43
C LYS A 22 0.00 7.95 -14.70
N HIS A 23 -0.94 8.55 -15.44
CA HIS A 23 -1.99 9.38 -14.85
C HIS A 23 -2.89 8.59 -13.89
N SER A 24 -3.33 7.39 -14.29
CA SER A 24 -4.17 6.54 -13.44
C SER A 24 -3.44 6.04 -12.19
N THR A 25 -2.12 5.78 -12.28
CA THR A 25 -1.28 5.42 -11.13
C THR A 25 -1.18 6.56 -10.12
N ILE A 26 -1.01 7.80 -10.60
CA ILE A 26 -1.03 8.99 -9.72
C ILE A 26 -2.39 9.15 -9.05
N GLN A 27 -3.49 8.98 -9.80
CA GLN A 27 -4.84 9.04 -9.25
C GLN A 27 -5.07 7.98 -8.17
N LEU A 28 -4.61 6.75 -8.40
CA LEU A 28 -4.67 5.66 -7.42
C LEU A 28 -3.87 6.01 -6.15
N ALA A 29 -2.67 6.55 -6.28
CA ALA A 29 -1.88 7.01 -5.14
C ALA A 29 -2.61 8.07 -4.29
N HIS A 30 -3.33 8.99 -4.95
CA HIS A 30 -4.17 9.99 -4.26
C HIS A 30 -5.43 9.38 -3.61
N SER A 31 -6.09 8.44 -4.28
CA SER A 31 -7.22 7.68 -3.72
C SER A 31 -6.78 6.95 -2.46
N PHE A 32 -5.65 6.25 -2.55
CA PHE A 32 -5.09 5.51 -1.45
C PHE A 32 -4.74 6.41 -0.25
N ASP A 33 -4.20 7.60 -0.50
CA ASP A 33 -3.94 8.58 0.55
C ASP A 33 -5.23 9.04 1.28
N THR A 34 -6.33 9.11 0.55
CA THR A 34 -7.68 9.39 1.08
C THR A 34 -8.17 8.20 1.91
N LYS A 35 -8.00 6.97 1.41
CA LYS A 35 -8.31 5.73 2.13
C LYS A 35 -7.59 5.64 3.47
N LEU A 36 -6.32 6.06 3.54
CA LEU A 36 -5.58 6.15 4.81
C LEU A 36 -6.18 7.19 5.77
N GLN A 37 -6.78 8.28 5.28
CA GLN A 37 -7.52 9.21 6.14
C GLN A 37 -8.83 8.59 6.65
N GLU A 38 -9.53 7.81 5.83
CA GLU A 38 -10.73 7.07 6.24
C GLU A 38 -10.38 6.08 7.35
N LEU A 39 -9.32 5.28 7.19
CA LEU A 39 -8.84 4.35 8.22
C LEU A 39 -8.45 5.07 9.51
N ARG A 40 -7.81 6.24 9.39
CA ARG A 40 -7.50 7.09 10.55
C ARG A 40 -8.76 7.55 11.27
N HIS A 41 -9.80 7.93 10.52
CA HIS A 41 -11.07 8.35 11.09
C HIS A 41 -11.79 7.18 11.76
N PHE A 42 -11.84 6.02 11.10
CA PHE A 42 -12.32 4.76 11.66
C PHE A 42 -11.67 4.47 13.00
N ASN A 43 -10.33 4.45 13.08
CA ASN A 43 -9.59 4.20 14.33
C ASN A 43 -9.85 5.22 15.45
N ARG A 44 -10.43 6.39 15.16
CA ARG A 44 -10.74 7.43 16.14
C ARG A 44 -12.16 7.35 16.67
N LYS A 45 -13.06 6.65 15.99
CA LYS A 45 -14.46 6.58 16.42
C LYS A 45 -14.55 5.90 17.78
N THR A 46 -15.40 6.44 18.64
CA THR A 46 -15.69 5.85 19.96
C THR A 46 -16.45 4.54 19.83
N THR A 47 -17.18 4.37 18.73
CA THR A 47 -17.94 3.16 18.38
C THR A 47 -17.09 2.03 17.84
N THR A 48 -15.83 2.29 17.45
CA THR A 48 -14.92 1.23 16.99
C THR A 48 -14.51 0.38 18.18
N SER A 49 -14.76 -0.91 18.06
CA SER A 49 -14.48 -1.94 19.05
C SER A 49 -12.99 -2.24 19.19
N LYS A 50 -12.63 -2.96 20.26
CA LYS A 50 -11.25 -3.41 20.49
C LYS A 50 -10.75 -4.31 19.36
N ASP A 51 -11.59 -5.23 18.88
CA ASP A 51 -11.18 -6.19 17.84
C ASP A 51 -10.97 -5.52 16.49
N GLU A 52 -11.80 -4.53 16.14
CA GLU A 52 -11.59 -3.69 14.96
C GLU A 52 -10.28 -2.88 15.05
N LEU A 53 -9.96 -2.31 16.21
CA LEU A 53 -8.69 -1.61 16.41
C LEU A 53 -7.49 -2.57 16.31
N ARG A 54 -7.60 -3.79 16.87
CA ARG A 54 -6.57 -4.84 16.74
C ARG A 54 -6.43 -5.31 15.29
N ALA A 55 -7.53 -5.44 14.56
CA ALA A 55 -7.53 -5.74 13.13
C ALA A 55 -6.84 -4.64 12.33
N SER A 56 -7.12 -3.37 12.64
CA SER A 56 -6.47 -2.21 12.01
C SER A 56 -4.96 -2.19 12.28
N ILE A 57 -4.52 -2.42 13.53
CA ILE A 57 -3.10 -2.50 13.87
C ILE A 57 -2.39 -3.58 13.06
N ARG A 58 -3.00 -4.78 12.98
CA ARG A 58 -2.44 -5.90 12.19
C ARG A 58 -2.41 -5.58 10.70
N CYS A 59 -3.47 -4.99 10.16
CA CYS A 59 -3.57 -4.59 8.76
C CYS A 59 -2.47 -3.58 8.39
N ILE A 60 -2.33 -2.49 9.16
CA ILE A 60 -1.26 -1.50 8.96
C ILE A 60 0.12 -2.17 9.08
N GLY A 61 0.27 -3.09 10.04
CA GLY A 61 1.51 -3.85 10.23
C GLY A 61 1.91 -4.64 8.98
N ARG A 62 0.98 -5.41 8.41
CA ARG A 62 1.21 -6.17 7.17
C ARG A 62 1.58 -5.30 5.99
N CYS A 63 1.04 -4.10 5.94
CA CYS A 63 1.33 -3.18 4.84
C CYS A 63 2.68 -2.53 5.02
N ILE A 64 3.13 -2.34 6.26
CA ILE A 64 4.53 -2.02 6.50
C ILE A 64 5.41 -3.18 6.04
N ASP A 65 5.09 -4.41 6.43
CA ASP A 65 5.89 -5.60 6.10
C ASP A 65 6.00 -5.81 4.58
N SER A 66 4.87 -5.80 3.87
CA SER A 66 4.82 -5.99 2.41
C SER A 66 5.60 -4.92 1.65
N PHE A 67 5.54 -3.66 2.06
CA PHE A 67 6.28 -2.59 1.40
C PHE A 67 7.77 -2.63 1.77
N GLU A 68 8.11 -3.05 3.00
CA GLU A 68 9.51 -3.20 3.42
C GLU A 68 10.19 -4.43 2.77
N GLU A 69 9.43 -5.49 2.51
CA GLU A 69 9.86 -6.65 1.71
C GLU A 69 10.24 -6.23 0.30
N SER A 70 9.43 -5.39 -0.36
CA SER A 70 9.74 -4.84 -1.68
C SER A 70 11.07 -4.09 -1.74
N PHE A 71 11.43 -3.34 -0.69
CA PHE A 71 12.73 -2.68 -0.62
C PHE A 71 13.88 -3.69 -0.62
N THR A 72 13.69 -4.80 0.08
CA THR A 72 14.69 -5.87 0.19
C THR A 72 14.84 -6.60 -1.15
N GLU A 73 13.73 -6.98 -1.77
CA GLU A 73 13.69 -7.67 -3.07
C GLU A 73 14.34 -6.84 -4.20
N HIS A 74 14.15 -5.52 -4.16
CA HIS A 74 14.67 -4.61 -5.18
C HIS A 74 15.99 -3.93 -4.76
N ALA A 75 16.62 -4.39 -3.67
CA ALA A 75 17.87 -3.84 -3.13
C ALA A 75 17.86 -2.31 -2.95
N VAL A 76 16.72 -1.74 -2.54
CA VAL A 76 16.54 -0.32 -2.28
C VAL A 76 17.21 0.04 -0.95
N VAL A 77 18.17 0.96 -1.00
CA VAL A 77 18.83 1.52 0.18
C VAL A 77 18.09 2.78 0.64
N ILE A 78 17.61 2.77 1.89
CA ILE A 78 16.91 3.91 2.49
C ILE A 78 17.85 4.63 3.45
N ASP A 79 18.38 5.77 3.01
CA ASP A 79 19.18 6.64 3.87
C ASP A 79 18.32 7.27 4.98
N GLY A 80 18.85 7.22 6.22
CA GLY A 80 18.14 7.76 7.38
C GLY A 80 16.86 7.01 7.74
N LYS A 81 16.82 5.69 7.49
CA LYS A 81 15.73 4.81 7.94
C LYS A 81 15.47 5.04 9.43
N VAL A 82 14.21 5.30 9.75
CA VAL A 82 13.74 5.44 11.13
C VAL A 82 13.16 4.11 11.56
N ASP A 83 13.45 3.68 12.78
CA ASP A 83 12.94 2.42 13.29
C ASP A 83 11.41 2.42 13.38
N ARG A 84 10.83 1.26 13.03
CA ARG A 84 9.41 1.01 13.20
C ARG A 84 9.06 1.09 14.69
N PRO A 85 7.98 1.79 15.06
CA PRO A 85 7.53 1.80 16.44
C PRO A 85 7.05 0.41 16.85
N VAL A 86 7.53 -0.05 18.01
CA VAL A 86 7.05 -1.29 18.63
C VAL A 86 5.66 -1.02 19.21
N VAL A 87 4.66 -1.76 18.73
CA VAL A 87 3.29 -1.67 19.24
C VAL A 87 2.75 -3.03 19.62
N ASN A 88 1.93 -3.05 20.67
CA ASN A 88 1.20 -4.23 21.12
C ASN A 88 -0.27 -4.14 20.68
N PHE A 89 -0.93 -5.28 20.51
CA PHE A 89 -2.37 -5.39 20.21
C PHE A 89 -3.02 -6.53 21.02
N SER A 90 -2.48 -6.81 22.22
CA SER A 90 -3.05 -7.73 23.20
C SER A 90 -4.50 -7.35 23.57
N GLU A 91 -5.26 -8.37 23.98
CA GLU A 91 -6.62 -8.24 24.48
C GLU A 91 -6.70 -7.45 25.79
N ASP A 92 -5.61 -7.38 26.55
CA ASP A 92 -5.59 -6.67 27.83
C ASP A 92 -5.54 -5.14 27.67
N LEU A 93 -5.20 -4.65 26.48
CA LEU A 93 -5.07 -3.21 26.24
C LEU A 93 -6.43 -2.51 26.25
N THR A 94 -6.48 -1.29 26.76
CA THR A 94 -7.67 -0.45 26.66
C THR A 94 -7.89 0.01 25.21
N ASN A 95 -9.11 0.44 24.88
CA ASN A 95 -9.39 1.03 23.57
C ASN A 95 -8.44 2.22 23.29
N ASP A 96 -8.16 3.06 24.27
CA ASP A 96 -7.30 4.24 24.07
C ASP A 96 -5.84 3.88 23.82
N GLN A 97 -5.35 2.81 24.44
CA GLN A 97 -4.03 2.25 24.13
C GLN A 97 -4.01 1.70 22.70
N LEU A 98 -5.03 0.93 22.28
CA LEU A 98 -5.13 0.41 20.92
C LEU A 98 -5.25 1.53 19.87
N ARG A 99 -6.05 2.57 20.13
CA ARG A 99 -6.13 3.76 19.25
C ARG A 99 -4.80 4.48 19.13
N SER A 100 -4.07 4.61 20.23
CA SER A 100 -2.74 5.22 20.25
C SER A 100 -1.75 4.42 19.41
N ASN A 101 -1.77 3.08 19.54
CA ASN A 101 -0.92 2.17 18.77
C ASN A 101 -1.24 2.22 17.27
N ALA A 102 -2.52 2.16 16.90
CA ALA A 102 -2.98 2.27 15.51
C ALA A 102 -2.56 3.62 14.89
N LYS A 103 -2.72 4.73 15.64
CA LYS A 103 -2.28 6.06 15.21
C LYS A 103 -0.76 6.13 15.00
N LEU A 104 0.02 5.52 15.89
CA LEU A 104 1.48 5.52 15.82
C LEU A 104 1.96 4.76 14.59
N LEU A 105 1.46 3.54 14.37
CA LEU A 105 1.77 2.76 13.18
C LEU A 105 1.33 3.45 11.88
N LEU A 106 0.09 3.95 11.82
CA LEU A 106 -0.41 4.62 10.61
C LEU A 106 0.43 5.86 10.27
N LYS A 107 0.87 6.60 11.29
CA LYS A 107 1.77 7.75 11.11
C LYS A 107 3.13 7.30 10.58
N TYR A 108 3.69 6.21 11.12
CA TYR A 108 4.94 5.64 10.64
C TYR A 108 4.81 5.19 9.19
N PHE A 109 3.82 4.36 8.88
CA PHE A 109 3.54 3.88 7.52
C PHE A 109 3.44 5.04 6.52
N LYS A 110 2.59 6.03 6.77
CA LYS A 110 2.40 7.16 5.84
C LYS A 110 3.66 8.01 5.66
N LYS A 111 4.38 8.31 6.74
CA LYS A 111 5.51 9.25 6.70
C LYS A 111 6.84 8.63 6.32
N ARG A 112 6.98 7.32 6.51
CA ARG A 112 8.22 6.57 6.33
C ARG A 112 8.02 5.56 5.22
N THR A 113 7.36 4.45 5.49
CA THR A 113 7.24 3.33 4.55
C THR A 113 6.66 3.74 3.20
N LEU A 114 5.45 4.31 3.17
CA LEU A 114 4.79 4.69 1.92
C LEU A 114 5.54 5.79 1.18
N ARG A 115 6.12 6.74 1.91
CA ARG A 115 6.92 7.81 1.31
C ARG A 115 8.17 7.24 0.64
N TYR A 116 8.94 6.41 1.34
CA TYR A 116 10.13 5.77 0.77
C TYR A 116 9.77 4.86 -0.41
N PHE A 117 8.61 4.22 -0.37
CA PHE A 117 8.09 3.43 -1.48
C PHE A 117 7.84 4.27 -2.73
N TYR A 118 7.15 5.39 -2.60
CA TYR A 118 6.98 6.30 -3.73
C TYR A 118 8.32 6.89 -4.19
N ASP A 119 9.17 7.31 -3.26
CA ASP A 119 10.48 7.88 -3.63
C ASP A 119 11.37 6.86 -4.39
N ALA A 120 11.25 5.56 -4.10
CA ALA A 120 12.04 4.50 -4.73
C ALA A 120 11.44 3.97 -6.04
N PHE A 121 10.12 3.82 -6.10
CA PHE A 121 9.47 3.06 -7.18
C PHE A 121 8.64 3.92 -8.13
N PHE A 122 8.32 5.18 -7.81
CA PHE A 122 7.55 6.01 -8.74
C PHE A 122 8.39 6.34 -9.97
N PRO A 123 7.85 6.17 -11.20
CA PRO A 123 8.63 6.43 -12.40
C PRO A 123 9.02 7.91 -12.50
N ASP A 124 10.30 8.15 -12.82
CA ASP A 124 10.81 9.50 -13.04
C ASP A 124 10.07 10.15 -14.22
N PRO A 125 9.85 11.48 -14.23
CA PRO A 125 9.39 12.19 -15.41
C PRO A 125 10.14 11.85 -16.71
N LEU A 126 11.43 11.51 -16.61
CA LEU A 126 12.33 11.24 -17.71
C LEU A 126 12.48 9.74 -18.04
N ASP A 127 11.88 8.84 -17.25
CA ASP A 127 11.96 7.40 -17.50
C ASP A 127 11.35 7.06 -18.89
N LEU A 128 12.04 6.20 -19.64
CA LEU A 128 11.53 5.65 -20.89
C LEU A 128 10.32 4.74 -20.60
N HIS A 129 9.40 4.63 -21.56
CA HIS A 129 8.14 3.89 -21.35
C HIS A 129 8.37 2.42 -20.92
N ILE A 130 9.43 1.78 -21.43
CA ILE A 130 9.76 0.38 -21.16
C ILE A 130 10.17 0.15 -19.70
N ASP A 131 10.75 1.16 -19.06
CA ASP A 131 11.19 1.11 -17.67
C ASP A 131 10.10 1.63 -16.72
N ALA A 132 9.25 2.54 -17.20
CA ALA A 132 8.21 3.17 -16.39
C ALA A 132 6.94 2.33 -16.24
N VAL A 133 6.58 1.52 -17.26
CA VAL A 133 5.37 0.67 -17.21
C VAL A 133 5.45 -0.35 -16.06
N PRO A 134 6.53 -1.16 -15.93
CA PRO A 134 6.65 -2.10 -14.81
C PRO A 134 6.58 -1.43 -13.44
N LYS A 135 7.14 -0.23 -13.29
CA LYS A 135 7.07 0.57 -12.06
C LYS A 135 5.63 0.98 -11.74
N CYS A 136 4.88 1.45 -12.75
CA CYS A 136 3.46 1.76 -12.58
C CYS A 136 2.66 0.53 -12.13
N ASP A 137 2.82 -0.60 -12.82
CA ASP A 137 2.09 -1.84 -12.50
C ASP A 137 2.43 -2.34 -11.10
N PHE A 138 3.71 -2.27 -10.72
CA PHE A 138 4.19 -2.62 -9.40
C PHE A 138 3.52 -1.77 -8.30
N ILE A 139 3.54 -0.44 -8.44
CA ILE A 139 2.88 0.46 -7.48
C ILE A 139 1.39 0.14 -7.40
N ARG A 140 0.72 0.02 -8.55
CA ARG A 140 -0.73 -0.23 -8.60
C ARG A 140 -1.08 -1.51 -7.85
N SER A 141 -0.35 -2.59 -8.07
CA SER A 141 -0.57 -3.86 -7.38
C SER A 141 -0.49 -3.72 -5.86
N HIS A 142 0.55 -3.05 -5.34
CA HIS A 142 0.68 -2.81 -3.90
C HIS A 142 -0.45 -1.96 -3.32
N LEU A 143 -0.85 -0.90 -4.04
CA LEU A 143 -1.91 -0.01 -3.58
C LEU A 143 -3.28 -0.70 -3.58
N GLU A 144 -3.64 -1.39 -4.67
CA GLU A 144 -4.92 -2.11 -4.80
C GLU A 144 -5.05 -3.24 -3.76
N ASN A 145 -3.97 -4.00 -3.53
CA ASN A 145 -3.94 -5.05 -2.51
C ASN A 145 -4.19 -4.48 -1.12
N PHE A 146 -3.60 -3.33 -0.80
CA PHE A 146 -3.81 -2.72 0.50
C PHE A 146 -5.18 -2.03 0.62
N GLU A 147 -5.68 -1.33 -0.40
CA GLU A 147 -7.05 -0.80 -0.39
C GLU A 147 -8.05 -1.89 -0.04
N SER A 148 -7.92 -3.07 -0.65
CA SER A 148 -8.76 -4.24 -0.34
C SER A 148 -8.65 -4.68 1.13
N LEU A 149 -7.44 -4.72 1.70
CA LEU A 149 -7.24 -5.07 3.11
C LEU A 149 -7.83 -4.01 4.06
N ILE A 150 -7.74 -2.72 3.73
CA ILE A 150 -8.34 -1.65 4.52
C ILE A 150 -9.86 -1.77 4.50
N ASP A 151 -10.45 -1.97 3.32
CA ASP A 151 -11.90 -2.10 3.17
C ASP A 151 -12.43 -3.30 3.95
N ARG A 152 -11.75 -4.45 3.93
CA ARG A 152 -12.10 -5.62 4.77
C ARG A 152 -12.09 -5.29 6.26
N VAL A 153 -11.09 -4.54 6.75
CA VAL A 153 -11.05 -4.14 8.15
C VAL A 153 -12.20 -3.18 8.50
N MET A 154 -12.48 -2.20 7.64
CA MET A 154 -13.48 -1.17 7.91
C MET A 154 -14.92 -1.67 7.75
N MET A 155 -15.17 -2.64 6.86
CA MET A 155 -16.51 -3.11 6.52
C MET A 155 -16.88 -4.43 7.21
N GLU A 156 -15.92 -5.32 7.41
CA GLU A 156 -16.18 -6.70 7.86
C GLU A 156 -15.63 -6.97 9.27
N ALA A 157 -14.95 -6.00 9.89
CA ALA A 157 -14.24 -6.16 11.17
C ALA A 157 -13.30 -7.39 11.19
N TYR A 158 -12.85 -7.84 10.00
CA TYR A 158 -12.21 -9.12 9.84
C TYR A 158 -10.84 -9.12 10.51
N ALA A 159 -10.51 -10.19 11.25
CA ALA A 159 -9.13 -10.49 11.57
C ALA A 159 -8.38 -10.63 10.24
N CYS A 160 -7.41 -9.78 9.93
CA CYS A 160 -6.42 -10.07 8.88
C CYS A 160 -5.78 -11.42 9.23
N LYS A 161 -6.39 -12.53 8.81
CA LYS A 161 -5.91 -13.87 9.02
C LYS A 161 -4.63 -13.96 8.23
N THR A 162 -3.58 -14.51 8.83
CA THR A 162 -2.53 -15.11 8.03
C THR A 162 -3.28 -16.08 7.14
N SER A 163 -3.20 -15.92 5.83
CA SER A 163 -3.28 -17.12 5.00
C SER A 163 -2.16 -17.98 5.57
N SER A 164 -2.52 -18.90 6.46
CA SER A 164 -1.77 -20.11 6.66
C SER A 164 -1.81 -20.81 5.30
N GLU A 165 -0.84 -20.49 4.47
CA GLU A 165 -0.17 -21.47 3.62
C GLU A 165 0.97 -22.04 4.50
N ASP A 166 0.68 -22.55 5.69
CA ASP A 166 0.82 -23.97 5.97
C ASP A 166 -0.06 -24.91 5.10
N GLU A 167 0.40 -25.21 3.88
CA GLU A 167 0.39 -26.56 3.29
C GLU A 167 1.69 -26.80 2.50
#